data_AF-A0A067FI03-F1
#
_entry.id   AF-A0A067FI03-F1
#
_cell.length_a   1.000
_cell.length_b   1.000
_cell.length_c   1.000
_cell.angle_alpha   90.00
_cell.angle_beta   90.00
_cell.angle_gamma   90.00
#
_symmetry.space_group_name_H-M   'P 1'
#
loop_
_entity.id
_entity.type
_entity.pdbx_description
1 polymer ?
#
loop_
_entity_poly.entity_id
_entity_poly.type
_entity_poly.pdbx_seq_one_letter_code
_entity_poly.pdbx_strand_id
1 'polypeptide(L)'
;MSSGDRREAAPAAGEVKNGVVSGDLSQRQIQSEPASGVVAPSQNQRLRLNPSKDHKPESYDDMQLDFSPSIFSSLERYLPPPMLGLNREEKVKFMREILMKYLPQGERTRVQRHRDYRQKIITNYQPLHRELYNLHIGNFFVPPFVKAIQDNTEESFRSIISEPSPGVFTFEMLQPRFCELLLAEVENFEKWVNEAKFRIMRPNTMNKYGAVLDDFGLETMLDKLMETYIRPLSKVFFAEVGGSTLDSHHGFVVEYGKDRDVDLGFHVDDSEVTLNVCLGKQFTGGELFFRGTRCEKHVNTGSQTE
;
A
#
# COMPACT_ATOMS: atom_id res chain seq x y z
N MET A 1 4.72 48.29 -35.08
CA MET A 1 3.25 48.46 -35.24
C MET A 1 2.63 47.16 -34.75
N SER A 2 2.39 46.97 -33.43
CA SER A 2 1.13 47.23 -32.70
C SER A 2 -0.08 46.73 -33.49
N SER A 3 -0.90 45.78 -33.05
CA SER A 3 -1.71 45.69 -31.82
C SER A 3 -2.33 44.26 -31.79
N GLY A 4 -2.80 43.59 -30.75
CA GLY A 4 -3.13 43.88 -29.36
C GLY A 4 -4.04 42.74 -28.85
N ASP A 5 -3.87 42.38 -27.58
CA ASP A 5 -4.45 41.25 -26.81
C ASP A 5 -5.99 41.12 -26.76
N ARG A 6 -6.46 39.91 -26.41
CA ARG A 6 -7.30 39.68 -25.21
C ARG A 6 -7.49 38.19 -24.85
N ARG A 7 -7.08 37.86 -23.61
CA ARG A 7 -7.41 36.64 -22.85
C ARG A 7 -8.74 36.84 -22.11
N GLU A 8 -9.54 35.79 -21.96
CA GLU A 8 -10.66 35.72 -21.00
C GLU A 8 -10.38 34.68 -19.92
N ALA A 9 -10.72 35.05 -18.67
CA ALA A 9 -10.44 34.33 -17.43
C ALA A 9 -11.72 33.74 -16.81
N ALA A 10 -11.54 32.74 -15.95
CA ALA A 10 -12.56 31.96 -15.24
C ALA A 10 -13.35 32.77 -14.18
N PRO A 11 -14.57 32.34 -13.80
CA PRO A 11 -15.33 32.99 -12.73
C PRO A 11 -15.05 32.37 -11.35
N ALA A 12 -15.01 33.25 -10.33
CA ALA A 12 -15.05 32.93 -8.91
C ALA A 12 -16.40 33.37 -8.30
N ALA A 13 -16.95 32.56 -7.39
CA ALA A 13 -18.08 32.88 -6.51
C ALA A 13 -17.95 31.98 -5.27
N GLY A 14 -18.21 32.39 -4.02
CA GLY A 14 -18.60 33.65 -3.43
C GLY A 14 -18.70 33.42 -1.90
N GLU A 15 -18.15 34.35 -1.11
CA GLU A 15 -18.24 34.34 0.36
C GLU A 15 -19.61 34.84 0.83
N VAL A 16 -20.21 34.17 1.82
CA VAL A 16 -21.45 34.61 2.48
C VAL A 16 -21.12 35.13 3.88
N LYS A 17 -21.53 36.38 4.12
CA LYS A 17 -21.28 37.19 5.33
C LYS A 17 -22.22 36.83 6.48
N ASN A 18 -21.66 36.85 7.69
CA ASN A 18 -22.37 36.87 8.97
C ASN A 18 -23.11 38.21 9.19
N GLY A 19 -24.38 38.14 9.58
CA GLY A 19 -25.20 39.28 9.99
C GLY A 19 -25.56 39.20 11.48
N VAL A 20 -25.13 40.22 12.24
CA VAL A 20 -25.51 40.48 13.63
C VAL A 20 -26.70 41.44 13.65
N VAL A 21 -27.73 41.14 14.43
CA VAL A 21 -28.78 42.12 14.81
C VAL A 21 -29.06 41.99 16.31
N SER A 22 -28.91 43.11 17.02
CA SER A 22 -29.25 43.33 18.42
C SER A 22 -30.73 43.74 18.57
N GLY A 23 -31.40 43.34 19.66
CA GLY A 23 -32.76 43.79 19.95
C GLY A 23 -33.41 43.19 21.20
N ASP A 24 -33.06 43.77 22.36
CA ASP A 24 -33.85 44.09 23.56
C ASP A 24 -34.60 43.05 24.43
N LEU A 25 -34.60 43.40 25.72
CA LEU A 25 -34.94 42.64 26.92
C LEU A 25 -36.45 42.57 27.19
N SER A 26 -36.94 41.37 27.53
CA SER A 26 -38.03 41.24 28.51
C SER A 26 -37.94 39.90 29.25
N GLN A 27 -37.95 40.00 30.58
CA GLN A 27 -37.85 38.90 31.54
C GLN A 27 -39.07 37.98 31.47
N ARG A 28 -38.86 36.67 31.26
CA ARG A 28 -39.75 35.61 31.73
C ARG A 28 -38.91 34.43 32.25
N GLN A 29 -39.04 34.16 33.54
CA GLN A 29 -38.51 32.99 34.23
C GLN A 29 -39.13 31.71 33.63
N ILE A 30 -38.31 30.81 33.09
CA ILE A 30 -38.68 29.42 32.82
C ILE A 30 -37.52 28.53 33.28
N GLN A 31 -37.90 27.49 34.02
CA GLN A 31 -37.07 26.51 34.72
C GLN A 31 -36.06 25.85 33.77
N SER A 32 -34.81 25.73 34.23
CA SER A 32 -33.72 25.07 33.51
C SER A 32 -33.79 23.55 33.66
N GLU A 33 -34.08 22.84 32.57
CA GLU A 33 -33.70 21.43 32.41
C GLU A 33 -32.20 21.34 32.09
N PRO A 34 -31.45 20.36 32.62
CA PRO A 34 -30.05 20.21 32.26
C PRO A 34 -29.94 19.64 30.84
N ALA A 35 -29.16 20.35 30.02
CA ALA A 35 -28.79 19.97 28.67
C ALA A 35 -28.18 18.57 28.62
N SER A 36 -28.56 17.81 27.59
CA SER A 36 -27.97 16.51 27.23
C SER A 36 -26.45 16.63 27.11
N GLY A 37 -25.76 16.10 28.12
CA GLY A 37 -24.31 15.93 28.09
C GLY A 37 -23.93 14.93 27.02
N VAL A 38 -22.95 15.32 26.19
CA VAL A 38 -22.19 14.39 25.36
C VAL A 38 -21.59 13.35 26.30
N VAL A 39 -22.13 12.13 26.26
CA VAL A 39 -21.67 11.02 27.11
C VAL A 39 -20.27 10.63 26.66
N ALA A 40 -19.27 10.89 27.50
CA ALA A 40 -17.94 10.35 27.32
C ALA A 40 -18.03 8.81 27.24
N PRO A 41 -17.32 8.14 26.32
CA PRO A 41 -17.34 6.68 26.24
C PRO A 41 -16.85 6.12 27.58
N SER A 42 -17.67 5.27 28.21
CA SER A 42 -17.33 4.68 29.50
C SER A 42 -15.99 3.93 29.40
N GLN A 43 -15.10 4.14 30.37
CA GLN A 43 -13.76 3.52 30.40
C GLN A 43 -13.79 1.98 30.41
N ASN A 44 -14.97 1.36 30.55
CA ASN A 44 -15.18 -0.09 30.64
C ASN A 44 -15.33 -0.81 29.29
N GLN A 45 -15.23 -0.11 28.15
CA GLN A 45 -15.43 -0.70 26.81
C GLN A 45 -14.16 -0.75 25.96
N ARG A 46 -12.98 -0.74 26.57
CA ARG A 46 -11.70 -0.81 25.85
C ARG A 46 -10.93 -2.06 26.22
N LEU A 47 -10.16 -2.57 25.26
CA LEU A 47 -9.17 -3.60 25.51
C LEU A 47 -8.11 -3.07 26.48
N ARG A 48 -7.57 -3.97 27.29
CA ARG A 48 -6.40 -3.72 28.12
C ARG A 48 -5.17 -3.59 27.22
N LEU A 49 -4.20 -2.81 27.66
CA LEU A 49 -2.89 -2.72 26.99
C LEU A 49 -2.10 -4.02 27.10
N ASN A 50 -2.17 -4.66 28.27
CA ASN A 50 -1.43 -5.88 28.58
C ASN A 50 -2.37 -7.09 28.70
N PRO A 51 -1.97 -8.27 28.20
CA PRO A 51 -2.78 -9.47 28.31
C PRO A 51 -2.89 -9.94 29.76
N SER A 52 -4.01 -10.56 30.08
CA SER A 52 -4.27 -11.20 31.36
C SER A 52 -3.46 -12.50 31.45
N LYS A 53 -2.41 -12.52 32.27
CA LYS A 53 -1.49 -13.66 32.38
C LYS A 53 -2.13 -14.91 33.00
N ASP A 54 -3.08 -14.70 33.90
CA ASP A 54 -3.74 -15.77 34.65
C ASP A 54 -5.05 -16.25 33.98
N HIS A 55 -5.47 -15.59 32.89
CA HIS A 55 -6.68 -15.96 32.15
C HIS A 55 -6.35 -16.97 31.04
N LYS A 56 -7.04 -18.10 31.05
CA LYS A 56 -7.01 -19.07 29.95
C LYS A 56 -8.13 -18.72 28.97
N PRO A 57 -7.84 -18.28 27.73
CA PRO A 57 -8.87 -18.00 26.76
C PRO A 57 -9.62 -19.26 26.35
N GLU A 58 -10.88 -19.08 25.96
CA GLU A 58 -11.73 -20.14 25.45
C GLU A 58 -11.38 -20.50 23.99
N SER A 59 -11.80 -21.70 23.57
CA SER A 59 -11.86 -22.04 22.13
C SER A 59 -13.20 -21.58 21.58
N TYR A 60 -13.15 -21.07 20.35
CA TYR A 60 -14.29 -20.58 19.59
C TYR A 60 -14.44 -21.33 18.25
N ASP A 61 -13.74 -22.47 18.09
CA ASP A 61 -13.66 -23.20 16.80
C ASP A 61 -15.01 -23.81 16.39
N ASP A 62 -15.90 -24.04 17.36
CA ASP A 62 -17.25 -24.58 17.18
C ASP A 62 -18.30 -23.51 16.85
N MET A 63 -17.93 -22.22 16.88
CA MET A 63 -18.86 -21.12 16.63
C MET A 63 -18.85 -20.67 15.17
N GLN A 64 -20.00 -20.28 14.64
CA GLN A 64 -20.08 -19.58 13.35
C GLN A 64 -19.74 -18.10 13.55
N LEU A 65 -18.54 -17.70 13.13
CA LEU A 65 -17.98 -16.37 13.36
C LEU A 65 -17.66 -15.66 12.05
N ASP A 66 -17.74 -14.32 12.07
CA ASP A 66 -17.34 -13.50 10.92
C ASP A 66 -15.80 -13.31 10.80
N PHE A 67 -15.04 -13.77 11.79
CA PHE A 67 -13.58 -13.69 11.86
C PHE A 67 -13.00 -15.03 12.32
N SER A 68 -11.70 -15.26 12.08
CA SER A 68 -11.01 -16.48 12.51
C SER A 68 -11.17 -16.71 14.02
N PRO A 69 -11.55 -17.93 14.48
CA PRO A 69 -11.63 -18.27 15.90
C PRO A 69 -10.36 -17.92 16.68
N SER A 70 -9.19 -18.07 16.07
CA SER A 70 -7.88 -17.75 16.68
C SER A 70 -7.74 -16.27 17.06
N ILE A 71 -8.41 -15.35 16.34
CA ILE A 71 -8.42 -13.93 16.67
C ILE A 71 -9.18 -13.72 17.98
N PHE A 72 -10.31 -14.40 18.18
CA PHE A 72 -11.09 -14.30 19.41
C PHE A 72 -10.33 -14.86 20.62
N SER A 73 -9.74 -16.05 20.50
CA SER A 73 -8.90 -16.60 21.58
C SER A 73 -7.70 -15.72 21.93
N SER A 74 -7.13 -15.00 20.94
CA SER A 74 -6.04 -14.07 21.17
C SER A 74 -6.52 -12.78 21.85
N LEU A 75 -7.63 -12.22 21.36
CA LEU A 75 -8.21 -10.96 21.83
C LEU A 75 -8.82 -11.10 23.22
N GLU A 76 -9.34 -12.28 23.58
CA GLU A 76 -9.95 -12.54 24.88
C GLU A 76 -8.99 -12.21 26.04
N ARG A 77 -7.70 -12.48 25.88
CA ARG A 77 -6.69 -12.18 26.91
C ARG A 77 -6.62 -10.69 27.25
N TYR A 78 -7.03 -9.83 26.34
CA TYR A 78 -6.99 -8.38 26.47
C TYR A 78 -8.35 -7.80 26.91
N LEU A 79 -9.37 -8.63 27.16
CA LEU A 79 -10.64 -8.13 27.66
C LEU A 79 -10.49 -7.54 29.08
N PRO A 80 -11.28 -6.50 29.40
CA PRO A 80 -11.29 -5.93 30.75
C PRO A 80 -11.84 -6.95 31.76
N PRO A 81 -11.43 -6.92 33.05
CA PRO A 81 -11.83 -7.93 34.04
C PRO A 81 -13.34 -8.21 34.13
N PRO A 82 -14.25 -7.22 34.03
CA PRO A 82 -15.69 -7.49 34.04
C PRO A 82 -16.18 -8.34 32.86
N MET A 83 -15.49 -8.31 31.72
CA MET A 83 -15.85 -9.08 30.52
C MET A 83 -15.30 -10.52 30.56
N LEU A 84 -14.17 -10.74 31.23
CA LEU A 84 -13.55 -12.08 31.33
C LEU A 84 -14.43 -13.10 32.05
N GLY A 85 -15.25 -12.65 32.99
CA GLY A 85 -16.18 -13.49 33.75
C GLY A 85 -17.53 -13.74 33.06
N LEU A 86 -17.78 -13.14 31.90
CA LEU A 86 -19.02 -13.36 31.15
C LEU A 86 -18.97 -14.70 30.39
N ASN A 87 -20.13 -15.12 29.89
CA ASN A 87 -20.20 -16.29 29.01
C ASN A 87 -19.53 -16.01 27.65
N ARG A 88 -19.30 -17.08 26.91
CA ARG A 88 -18.60 -17.06 25.63
C ARG A 88 -19.31 -16.19 24.59
N GLU A 89 -20.64 -16.22 24.54
CA GLU A 89 -21.45 -15.47 23.59
C GLU A 89 -21.32 -13.95 23.79
N GLU A 90 -21.37 -13.48 25.04
CA GLU A 90 -21.20 -12.06 25.38
C GLU A 90 -19.78 -11.57 25.10
N LYS A 91 -18.76 -12.41 25.39
CA LYS A 91 -17.37 -12.12 25.01
C LYS A 91 -17.22 -11.98 23.50
N VAL A 92 -17.79 -12.90 22.71
CA VAL A 92 -17.76 -12.82 21.24
C VAL A 92 -18.44 -11.54 20.76
N LYS A 93 -19.60 -11.19 21.31
CA LYS A 93 -20.31 -9.95 20.91
C LYS A 93 -19.44 -8.72 21.13
N PHE A 94 -18.82 -8.59 22.30
CA PHE A 94 -17.92 -7.48 22.62
C PHE A 94 -16.68 -7.44 21.71
N MET A 95 -16.00 -8.59 21.54
CA MET A 95 -14.84 -8.71 20.65
C MET A 95 -15.19 -8.39 19.19
N ARG A 96 -16.34 -8.86 18.73
CA ARG A 96 -16.85 -8.60 17.38
C ARG A 96 -17.11 -7.12 17.16
N GLU A 97 -17.73 -6.42 18.12
CA GLU A 97 -17.94 -4.98 18.04
C GLU A 97 -16.63 -4.20 17.90
N ILE A 98 -15.55 -4.68 18.53
CA ILE A 98 -14.22 -4.10 18.37
C ILE A 98 -13.68 -4.41 16.97
N LEU A 99 -13.65 -5.68 16.56
CA LEU A 99 -13.10 -6.10 15.27
C LEU A 99 -13.80 -5.42 14.09
N MET A 100 -15.12 -5.23 14.17
CA MET A 100 -15.92 -4.55 13.13
C MET A 100 -15.55 -3.08 12.93
N LYS A 101 -14.95 -2.42 13.94
CA LYS A 101 -14.47 -1.04 13.82
C LYS A 101 -13.17 -0.96 13.02
N TYR A 102 -12.33 -1.99 13.08
CA TYR A 102 -11.03 -2.04 12.42
C TYR A 102 -11.08 -2.73 11.05
N LEU A 103 -11.98 -3.70 10.89
CA LEU A 103 -12.17 -4.41 9.62
C LEU A 103 -13.67 -4.48 9.29
N PRO A 104 -14.26 -3.38 8.80
CA PRO A 104 -15.68 -3.32 8.46
C PRO A 104 -16.08 -4.33 7.37
N GLN A 105 -17.38 -4.63 7.27
CA GLN A 105 -17.91 -5.58 6.30
C GLN A 105 -17.48 -5.30 4.84
N GLY A 106 -17.48 -4.01 4.45
CA GLY A 106 -17.07 -3.60 3.11
C GLY A 106 -15.63 -3.99 2.78
N GLU A 107 -14.72 -3.75 3.74
CA GLU A 107 -13.30 -4.08 3.60
C GLU A 107 -13.08 -5.59 3.51
N ARG A 108 -13.75 -6.37 4.36
CA ARG A 108 -13.70 -7.84 4.30
C ARG A 108 -14.19 -8.38 2.96
N THR A 109 -15.30 -7.82 2.48
CA THR A 109 -15.88 -8.20 1.19
C THR A 109 -14.90 -7.87 0.05
N ARG A 110 -14.19 -6.73 0.13
CA ARG A 110 -13.16 -6.35 -0.83
C ARG A 110 -11.99 -7.33 -0.82
N VAL A 111 -11.43 -7.64 0.36
CA VAL A 111 -10.33 -8.61 0.53
C VAL A 111 -10.73 -9.99 0.01
N GLN A 112 -11.92 -10.48 0.35
CA GLN A 112 -12.39 -11.79 -0.12
C GLN A 112 -12.54 -11.80 -1.65
N ARG A 113 -13.16 -10.78 -2.23
CA ARG A 113 -13.30 -10.66 -3.69
C ARG A 113 -11.94 -10.61 -4.39
N HIS A 114 -10.98 -9.89 -3.81
CA HIS A 114 -9.61 -9.81 -4.32
C HIS A 114 -8.95 -11.20 -4.32
N ARG A 115 -9.08 -11.94 -3.21
CA ARG A 115 -8.59 -13.32 -3.09
C ARG A 115 -9.23 -14.26 -4.11
N ASP A 116 -10.55 -14.21 -4.26
CA ASP A 116 -11.29 -15.04 -5.22
C ASP A 116 -10.88 -14.71 -6.67
N TYR A 117 -10.63 -13.43 -6.95
CA TYR A 117 -10.11 -12.96 -8.24
C TYR A 117 -8.72 -13.53 -8.54
N ARG A 118 -7.76 -13.40 -7.60
CA ARG A 118 -6.40 -13.94 -7.75
C ARG A 118 -6.42 -15.46 -7.90
N GLN A 119 -7.24 -16.15 -7.10
CA GLN A 119 -7.37 -17.61 -7.18
C GLN A 119 -7.88 -18.07 -8.55
N LYS A 120 -8.82 -17.34 -9.16
CA LYS A 120 -9.29 -17.63 -10.53
C LYS A 120 -8.16 -17.50 -11.54
N ILE A 121 -7.32 -16.47 -11.45
CA ILE A 121 -6.17 -16.33 -12.34
C ILE A 121 -5.21 -17.50 -12.15
N ILE A 122 -4.76 -17.75 -10.92
CA ILE A 122 -3.79 -18.81 -10.58
C ILE A 122 -4.25 -20.20 -11.07
N THR A 123 -5.56 -20.47 -11.03
CA THR A 123 -6.11 -21.77 -11.43
C THR A 123 -6.22 -21.94 -12.95
N ASN A 124 -6.34 -20.85 -13.71
CA ASN A 124 -6.64 -20.88 -15.15
C ASN A 124 -5.47 -20.44 -16.05
N TYR A 125 -4.58 -19.59 -15.53
CA TYR A 125 -3.38 -19.17 -16.22
C TYR A 125 -2.28 -20.22 -16.07
N GLN A 126 -1.54 -20.48 -17.16
CA GLN A 126 -0.39 -21.38 -17.17
C GLN A 126 0.89 -20.56 -17.30
N PRO A 127 1.74 -20.51 -16.27
CA PRO A 127 3.01 -19.80 -16.31
C PRO A 127 3.93 -20.28 -17.44
N LEU A 128 4.57 -19.34 -18.14
CA LEU A 128 5.53 -19.64 -19.21
C LEU A 128 6.91 -19.98 -18.62
N HIS A 129 7.35 -19.23 -17.62
CA HIS A 129 8.65 -19.32 -16.98
C HIS A 129 8.51 -19.61 -15.48
N ARG A 130 8.28 -20.89 -15.14
CA ARG A 130 8.10 -21.35 -13.74
C ARG A 130 9.27 -21.02 -12.80
N GLU A 131 10.46 -20.80 -13.35
CA GLU A 131 11.64 -20.38 -12.60
C GLU A 131 11.51 -18.98 -12.00
N LEU A 132 10.69 -18.09 -12.57
CA LEU A 132 10.41 -16.77 -11.98
C LEU A 132 9.68 -16.87 -10.64
N TYR A 133 8.88 -17.91 -10.45
CA TYR A 133 8.02 -18.09 -9.27
C TYR A 133 8.80 -18.64 -8.07
N ASN A 134 10.00 -19.14 -8.32
CA ASN A 134 10.90 -19.66 -7.29
C ASN A 134 12.22 -18.91 -7.43
N LEU A 135 12.39 -17.81 -6.69
CA LEU A 135 13.60 -16.99 -6.78
C LEU A 135 14.88 -17.83 -6.58
N HIS A 136 15.58 -18.13 -7.68
CA HIS A 136 16.86 -18.83 -7.65
C HIS A 136 17.98 -17.79 -7.57
N ILE A 137 18.44 -17.55 -6.35
CA ILE A 137 19.37 -16.50 -5.91
C ILE A 137 20.60 -16.32 -6.81
N GLY A 138 21.16 -17.39 -7.38
CA GLY A 138 22.41 -17.34 -8.14
C GLY A 138 22.28 -16.82 -9.58
N ASN A 139 21.10 -16.88 -10.21
CA ASN A 139 20.98 -16.71 -11.66
C ASN A 139 20.28 -15.41 -12.08
N PHE A 140 19.66 -14.69 -11.14
CA PHE A 140 18.83 -13.52 -11.47
C PHE A 140 19.51 -12.20 -11.17
N PHE A 141 20.50 -12.20 -10.29
CA PHE A 141 21.21 -11.00 -9.88
C PHE A 141 22.61 -10.91 -10.51
N VAL A 142 23.09 -9.70 -10.71
CA VAL A 142 24.47 -9.48 -11.15
C VAL A 142 25.44 -9.83 -10.01
N PRO A 143 26.63 -10.40 -10.31
CA PRO A 143 27.57 -10.82 -9.27
C PRO A 143 27.98 -9.73 -8.26
N PRO A 144 28.21 -8.45 -8.66
CA PRO A 144 28.51 -7.39 -7.70
C PRO A 144 27.41 -7.17 -6.67
N PHE A 145 26.15 -7.20 -7.11
CA PHE A 145 24.98 -7.07 -6.24
C PHE A 145 24.90 -8.22 -5.23
N VAL A 146 25.04 -9.47 -5.70
CA VAL A 146 25.02 -10.66 -4.82
C VAL A 146 26.12 -10.56 -3.76
N LYS A 147 27.32 -10.14 -4.16
CA LYS A 147 28.44 -9.98 -3.23
C LYS A 147 28.14 -8.92 -2.16
N ALA A 148 27.62 -7.75 -2.55
CA ALA A 148 27.27 -6.70 -1.59
C ALA A 148 26.22 -7.18 -0.58
N ILE A 149 25.19 -7.89 -1.04
CA ILE A 149 24.16 -8.47 -0.16
C ILE A 149 24.73 -9.56 0.77
N GLN A 150 25.71 -10.34 0.31
CA GLN A 150 26.39 -11.35 1.14
C GLN A 150 27.28 -10.71 2.21
N ASP A 151 28.03 -9.67 1.84
CA ASP A 151 28.88 -8.92 2.77
C ASP A 151 28.02 -8.15 3.80
N ASN A 152 26.86 -7.64 3.37
CA ASN A 152 25.83 -7.02 4.20
C ASN A 152 26.36 -5.88 5.10
N THR A 153 27.28 -5.07 4.56
CA THR A 153 27.78 -3.86 5.21
C THR A 153 27.44 -2.61 4.41
N GLU A 154 27.41 -1.47 5.08
CA GLU A 154 27.18 -0.17 4.43
C GLU A 154 28.24 0.11 3.35
N GLU A 155 29.51 -0.22 3.59
CA GLU A 155 30.59 -0.05 2.62
C GLU A 155 30.36 -0.91 1.38
N SER A 156 29.92 -2.16 1.57
CA SER A 156 29.62 -3.06 0.46
C SER A 156 28.47 -2.56 -0.40
N PHE A 157 27.42 -2.01 0.20
CA PHE A 157 26.29 -1.41 -0.52
C PHE A 157 26.69 -0.13 -1.24
N ARG A 158 27.44 0.75 -0.57
CA ARG A 158 27.97 1.98 -1.17
C ARG A 158 28.92 1.72 -2.34
N SER A 159 29.51 0.51 -2.44
CA SER A 159 30.37 0.15 -3.56
C SER A 159 29.61 -0.14 -4.87
N ILE A 160 28.30 -0.38 -4.81
CA ILE A 160 27.46 -0.73 -5.97
C ILE A 160 26.36 0.31 -6.28
N ILE A 161 26.19 1.31 -5.42
CA ILE A 161 25.12 2.32 -5.51
C ILE A 161 25.71 3.70 -5.80
N SER A 162 25.04 4.45 -6.68
CA SER A 162 25.20 5.89 -6.85
C SER A 162 23.95 6.64 -6.38
N GLU A 163 24.14 7.88 -5.91
CA GLU A 163 23.05 8.77 -5.51
C GLU A 163 23.04 10.01 -6.43
N PRO A 164 22.37 9.95 -7.60
CA PRO A 164 22.31 11.07 -8.53
C PRO A 164 21.61 12.32 -7.95
N SER A 165 20.66 12.12 -7.04
CA SER A 165 19.94 13.18 -6.33
C SER A 165 19.64 12.73 -4.91
N PRO A 166 19.56 13.63 -3.91
CA PRO A 166 19.32 13.25 -2.52
C PRO A 166 18.10 12.35 -2.34
N GLY A 167 18.31 11.15 -1.79
CA GLY A 167 17.27 10.14 -1.57
C GLY A 167 16.87 9.34 -2.82
N VAL A 168 17.56 9.53 -3.95
CA VAL A 168 17.40 8.74 -5.18
C VAL A 168 18.67 7.93 -5.39
N PHE A 169 18.55 6.60 -5.34
CA PHE A 169 19.68 5.68 -5.48
C PHE A 169 19.54 4.82 -6.73
N THR A 170 20.63 4.68 -7.48
CA THR A 170 20.71 3.91 -8.71
C THR A 170 21.78 2.82 -8.59
N PHE A 171 21.50 1.62 -9.07
CA PHE A 171 22.39 0.47 -9.01
C PHE A 171 22.01 -0.62 -10.01
N GLU A 172 22.98 -1.45 -10.39
CA GLU A 172 22.74 -2.64 -11.19
C GLU A 172 22.35 -3.82 -10.29
N MET A 173 21.15 -4.36 -10.51
CA MET A 173 20.63 -5.45 -9.68
C MET A 173 20.46 -6.75 -10.49
N LEU A 174 19.74 -6.69 -11.61
CA LEU A 174 19.24 -7.86 -12.32
C LEU A 174 20.10 -8.22 -13.53
N GLN A 175 20.21 -9.52 -13.80
CA GLN A 175 20.77 -9.99 -15.06
C GLN A 175 19.80 -9.67 -16.21
N PRO A 176 20.29 -9.29 -17.40
CA PRO A 176 19.44 -9.04 -18.57
C PRO A 176 18.52 -10.22 -18.90
N ARG A 177 18.98 -11.45 -18.65
CA ARG A 177 18.21 -12.67 -18.86
C ARG A 177 16.96 -12.71 -17.98
N PHE A 178 17.05 -12.25 -16.74
CA PHE A 178 15.88 -12.19 -15.86
C PHE A 178 14.84 -11.20 -16.40
N CYS A 179 15.27 -10.01 -16.86
CA CYS A 179 14.38 -9.02 -17.45
C CYS A 179 13.66 -9.58 -18.70
N GLU A 180 14.36 -10.32 -19.55
CA GLU A 180 13.76 -11.01 -20.71
C GLU A 180 12.67 -12.01 -20.29
N LEU A 181 12.97 -12.85 -19.29
CA LEU A 181 12.02 -13.86 -18.80
C LEU A 181 10.78 -13.20 -18.20
N LEU A 182 10.96 -12.15 -17.39
CA LEU A 182 9.86 -11.42 -16.78
C LEU A 182 8.98 -10.74 -17.83
N LEU A 183 9.58 -10.10 -18.84
CA LEU A 183 8.82 -9.50 -19.94
C LEU A 183 8.03 -10.56 -20.72
N ALA A 184 8.66 -11.67 -21.08
CA ALA A 184 7.99 -12.76 -21.80
C ALA A 184 6.83 -13.36 -20.99
N GLU A 185 6.98 -13.48 -19.66
CA GLU A 185 5.92 -13.93 -18.76
C GLU A 185 4.75 -12.95 -18.73
N VAL A 186 5.00 -11.64 -18.63
CA VAL A 186 3.97 -10.59 -18.66
C VAL A 186 3.24 -10.55 -20.00
N GLU A 187 3.96 -10.65 -21.11
CA GLU A 187 3.38 -10.74 -22.45
C GLU A 187 2.49 -11.98 -22.61
N ASN A 188 2.93 -13.14 -22.09
CA ASN A 188 2.14 -14.37 -22.09
C ASN A 188 0.87 -14.23 -21.24
N PHE A 189 0.97 -13.59 -20.08
CA PHE A 189 -0.16 -13.29 -19.22
C PHE A 189 -1.18 -12.39 -19.93
N GLU A 190 -0.75 -11.26 -20.49
CA GLU A 190 -1.62 -10.35 -21.25
C GLU A 190 -2.27 -11.05 -22.45
N LYS A 191 -1.54 -11.89 -23.17
CA LYS A 191 -2.09 -12.70 -24.26
C LYS A 191 -3.21 -13.62 -23.76
N TRP A 192 -2.97 -14.36 -22.67
CA TRP A 192 -3.98 -15.21 -22.06
C TRP A 192 -5.21 -14.41 -21.61
N VAL A 193 -5.03 -13.24 -20.98
CA VAL A 193 -6.13 -12.36 -20.55
C VAL A 193 -7.02 -11.99 -21.75
N ASN A 194 -6.40 -11.62 -22.87
CA ASN A 194 -7.11 -11.25 -24.09
C ASN A 194 -7.86 -12.45 -24.72
N GLU A 195 -7.21 -13.60 -24.83
CA GLU A 195 -7.80 -14.83 -25.38
C GLU A 195 -8.94 -15.38 -24.52
N ALA A 196 -8.75 -15.41 -23.20
CA ALA A 196 -9.75 -15.85 -22.23
C ALA A 196 -10.86 -14.80 -22.01
N LYS A 197 -10.70 -13.58 -22.55
CA LYS A 197 -11.56 -12.41 -22.28
C LYS A 197 -11.73 -12.16 -20.77
N PHE A 198 -10.67 -12.42 -20.02
CA PHE A 198 -10.65 -12.25 -18.58
C PHE A 198 -10.52 -10.76 -18.24
N ARG A 199 -11.16 -10.31 -17.17
CA ARG A 199 -11.04 -8.92 -16.71
C ARG A 199 -10.04 -8.87 -15.58
N ILE A 200 -8.94 -8.17 -15.78
CA ILE A 200 -7.89 -7.97 -14.77
C ILE A 200 -7.94 -6.57 -14.17
N MET A 201 -7.40 -6.43 -12.97
CA MET A 201 -7.09 -5.12 -12.41
C MET A 201 -5.82 -4.59 -13.09
N ARG A 202 -5.78 -3.27 -13.28
CA ARG A 202 -4.62 -2.59 -13.87
C ARG A 202 -3.65 -2.12 -12.78
N PRO A 203 -2.36 -1.94 -13.11
CA PRO A 203 -1.30 -1.65 -12.15
C PRO A 203 -1.63 -0.52 -11.15
N ASN A 204 -2.19 0.57 -11.66
CA ASN A 204 -2.68 1.70 -10.87
C ASN A 204 -3.81 2.43 -11.62
N THR A 205 -4.33 3.52 -11.05
CA THR A 205 -5.42 4.32 -11.62
C THR A 205 -5.01 5.18 -12.82
N MET A 206 -3.72 5.32 -13.08
CA MET A 206 -3.16 6.19 -14.11
C MET A 206 -2.61 5.41 -15.32
N ASN A 207 -2.31 4.12 -15.17
CA ASN A 207 -1.83 3.23 -16.23
C ASN A 207 -2.94 2.30 -16.71
N LYS A 208 -3.11 2.25 -18.04
CA LYS A 208 -4.08 1.39 -18.70
C LYS A 208 -3.48 0.05 -19.10
N TYR A 209 -2.16 -0.01 -19.24
CA TYR A 209 -1.43 -1.18 -19.72
C TYR A 209 -0.40 -1.69 -18.72
N GLY A 210 -0.16 -2.99 -18.79
CA GLY A 210 0.65 -3.72 -17.83
C GLY A 210 -0.17 -4.56 -16.85
N ALA A 211 0.53 -5.22 -15.94
CA ALA A 211 0.00 -6.27 -15.09
C ALA A 211 0.52 -6.18 -13.65
N VAL A 212 -0.35 -6.51 -12.69
CA VAL A 212 0.02 -6.72 -11.29
C VAL A 212 0.61 -8.12 -11.15
N LEU A 213 1.84 -8.22 -10.66
CA LEU A 213 2.61 -9.48 -10.64
C LEU A 213 2.02 -10.50 -9.65
N ASP A 214 1.50 -10.01 -8.53
CA ASP A 214 0.88 -10.83 -7.49
C ASP A 214 -0.38 -11.55 -7.99
N ASP A 215 -1.08 -10.97 -8.96
CA ASP A 215 -2.34 -11.50 -9.49
C ASP A 215 -2.16 -12.87 -10.14
N PHE A 216 -1.00 -13.09 -10.77
CA PHE A 216 -0.70 -14.33 -11.48
C PHE A 216 0.39 -15.17 -10.81
N GLY A 217 0.76 -14.85 -9.57
CA GLY A 217 1.45 -15.77 -8.66
C GLY A 217 2.90 -15.41 -8.28
N LEU A 218 3.38 -14.21 -8.59
CA LEU A 218 4.75 -13.80 -8.28
C LEU A 218 4.94 -13.22 -6.86
N GLU A 219 3.88 -13.17 -6.04
CA GLU A 219 3.90 -12.65 -4.67
C GLU A 219 5.04 -13.24 -3.83
N THR A 220 5.18 -14.56 -3.77
CA THR A 220 6.26 -15.20 -2.99
C THR A 220 7.67 -14.87 -3.51
N MET A 221 7.83 -14.59 -4.81
CA MET A 221 9.11 -14.13 -5.35
C MET A 221 9.39 -12.70 -4.90
N LEU A 222 8.39 -11.83 -4.95
CA LEU A 222 8.48 -10.43 -4.55
C LEU A 222 8.68 -10.26 -3.04
N ASP A 223 8.02 -11.09 -2.22
CA ASP A 223 8.28 -11.20 -0.78
C ASP A 223 9.77 -11.42 -0.54
N LYS A 224 10.35 -12.46 -1.17
CA LYS A 224 11.77 -12.77 -1.02
C LYS A 224 12.67 -11.65 -1.53
N LEU A 225 12.33 -11.03 -2.66
CA LEU A 225 13.06 -9.90 -3.21
C LEU A 225 13.12 -8.75 -2.19
N MET A 226 11.95 -8.34 -1.68
CA MET A 226 11.81 -7.27 -0.70
C MET A 226 12.57 -7.61 0.58
N GLU A 227 12.29 -8.76 1.19
CA GLU A 227 12.82 -9.11 2.52
C GLU A 227 14.32 -9.34 2.52
N THR A 228 14.82 -10.05 1.50
CA THR A 228 16.20 -10.55 1.49
C THR A 228 17.17 -9.59 0.82
N TYR A 229 16.73 -8.80 -0.16
CA TYR A 229 17.63 -8.00 -1.00
C TYR A 229 17.38 -6.50 -0.90
N ILE A 230 16.12 -6.07 -0.83
CA ILE A 230 15.81 -4.64 -0.81
C ILE A 230 15.84 -4.08 0.62
N ARG A 231 15.23 -4.76 1.59
CA ARG A 231 15.18 -4.31 3.00
C ARG A 231 16.57 -4.06 3.61
N PRO A 232 17.63 -4.84 3.34
CA PRO A 232 18.99 -4.51 3.79
C PRO A 232 19.51 -3.16 3.28
N LEU A 233 19.27 -2.85 2.01
CA LEU A 233 19.63 -1.56 1.41
C LEU A 233 18.78 -0.45 2.03
N SER A 234 17.46 -0.64 2.10
CA SER A 234 16.54 0.34 2.65
C SER A 234 16.82 0.67 4.12
N LYS A 235 17.27 -0.31 4.91
CA LYS A 235 17.70 -0.07 6.29
C LYS A 235 18.86 0.94 6.39
N VAL A 236 19.76 0.97 5.41
CA VAL A 236 20.94 1.84 5.40
C VAL A 236 20.61 3.22 4.80
N PHE A 237 19.90 3.23 3.67
CA PHE A 237 19.71 4.46 2.89
C PHE A 237 18.40 5.20 3.18
N PHE A 238 17.45 4.56 3.86
CA PHE A 238 16.10 5.07 4.12
C PHE A 238 15.69 4.87 5.59
N ALA A 239 16.63 5.07 6.52
CA ALA A 239 16.41 4.83 7.95
C ALA A 239 15.33 5.74 8.53
N GLU A 240 15.21 6.97 8.00
CA GLU A 240 14.28 8.01 8.42
C GLU A 240 12.82 7.76 7.99
N VAL A 241 12.59 6.90 7.01
CA VAL A 241 11.24 6.52 6.54
C VAL A 241 10.88 5.07 6.86
N GLY A 242 11.61 4.42 7.77
CA GLY A 242 11.30 3.06 8.19
C GLY A 242 11.75 1.97 7.20
N GLY A 243 12.83 2.20 6.45
CA GLY A 243 13.37 1.22 5.50
C GLY A 243 13.75 -0.14 6.11
N SER A 244 13.87 -0.24 7.43
CA SER A 244 14.10 -1.51 8.15
C SER A 244 12.83 -2.30 8.46
N THR A 245 11.65 -1.70 8.30
CA THR A 245 10.35 -2.26 8.71
C THR A 245 9.38 -2.45 7.54
N LEU A 246 9.85 -2.40 6.29
CA LEU A 246 9.04 -2.68 5.10
C LEU A 246 8.41 -4.07 5.22
N ASP A 247 7.09 -4.20 5.22
CA ASP A 247 6.37 -5.46 5.53
C ASP A 247 5.38 -5.91 4.44
N SER A 248 5.26 -5.13 3.37
CA SER A 248 4.33 -5.36 2.27
C SER A 248 4.87 -4.76 0.98
N HIS A 249 4.37 -5.24 -0.15
CA HIS A 249 4.72 -4.74 -1.48
C HIS A 249 3.49 -4.67 -2.38
N HIS A 250 3.59 -3.85 -3.43
CA HIS A 250 2.66 -3.86 -4.56
C HIS A 250 3.48 -3.90 -5.86
N GLY A 251 3.74 -5.12 -6.35
CA GLY A 251 4.60 -5.33 -7.51
C GLY A 251 3.81 -5.35 -8.82
N PHE A 252 4.19 -4.51 -9.78
CA PHE A 252 3.55 -4.44 -11.08
C PHE A 252 4.52 -4.03 -12.17
N VAL A 253 4.16 -4.34 -13.42
CA VAL A 253 4.85 -3.87 -14.63
C VAL A 253 3.93 -2.91 -15.36
N VAL A 254 4.49 -1.81 -15.86
CA VAL A 254 3.80 -0.83 -16.71
C VAL A 254 4.37 -0.89 -18.13
N GLU A 255 3.52 -0.66 -19.12
CA GLU A 255 3.90 -0.64 -20.53
C GLU A 255 3.64 0.76 -21.13
N TYR A 256 4.71 1.40 -21.60
CA TYR A 256 4.64 2.66 -22.34
C TYR A 256 4.92 2.43 -23.83
N GLY A 257 4.27 3.21 -24.69
CA GLY A 257 4.40 3.05 -26.13
C GLY A 257 3.46 3.97 -26.92
N LYS A 258 3.71 4.10 -28.23
CA LYS A 258 2.95 5.01 -29.11
C LYS A 258 1.45 4.73 -29.14
N ASP A 259 1.06 3.46 -29.05
CA ASP A 259 -0.34 3.00 -29.03
C ASP A 259 -0.77 2.53 -27.62
N ARG A 260 -0.08 3.05 -26.59
CA ARG A 260 -0.22 2.71 -25.16
C ARG A 260 -0.28 3.98 -24.33
N ASP A 261 0.05 3.88 -23.05
CA ASP A 261 0.32 5.06 -22.22
C ASP A 261 1.63 5.72 -22.71
N VAL A 262 1.67 7.05 -22.76
CA VAL A 262 2.82 7.81 -23.31
C VAL A 262 3.52 8.66 -22.25
N ASP A 263 2.83 9.00 -21.17
CA ASP A 263 3.35 9.73 -20.04
C ASP A 263 2.60 9.33 -18.75
N LEU A 264 3.15 9.77 -17.63
CA LEU A 264 2.53 9.63 -16.32
C LEU A 264 2.72 10.96 -15.59
N GLY A 265 1.61 11.59 -15.19
CA GLY A 265 1.66 12.87 -14.50
C GLY A 265 2.36 12.77 -13.13
N PHE A 266 2.81 13.90 -12.58
CA PHE A 266 3.39 13.92 -11.24
C PHE A 266 2.41 13.36 -10.18
N HIS A 267 2.93 12.49 -9.33
CA HIS A 267 2.19 11.84 -8.26
C HIS A 267 3.15 11.47 -7.13
N VAL A 268 2.58 10.94 -6.04
CA VAL A 268 3.32 10.38 -4.92
C VAL A 268 2.90 8.91 -4.82
N ASP A 269 3.89 8.03 -4.74
CA ASP A 269 3.64 6.62 -4.52
C ASP A 269 3.15 6.36 -3.09
N ASP A 270 2.24 5.41 -2.95
CA ASP A 270 1.76 4.95 -1.65
C ASP A 270 2.70 3.87 -1.09
N SER A 271 3.95 4.26 -0.85
CA SER A 271 5.03 3.40 -0.36
C SER A 271 6.07 4.20 0.43
N GLU A 272 6.71 3.61 1.43
CA GLU A 272 7.87 4.25 2.10
C GLU A 272 9.08 4.33 1.16
N VAL A 273 9.28 3.29 0.36
CA VAL A 273 10.37 3.16 -0.62
C VAL A 273 9.81 2.54 -1.91
N THR A 274 10.09 3.15 -3.06
CA THR A 274 9.77 2.59 -4.38
C THR A 274 11.04 2.06 -5.05
N LEU A 275 10.98 0.82 -5.54
CA LEU A 275 11.99 0.26 -6.44
C LEU A 275 11.48 0.34 -7.88
N ASN A 276 12.10 1.19 -8.70
CA ASN A 276 11.82 1.26 -10.13
C ASN A 276 12.90 0.49 -10.91
N VAL A 277 12.48 -0.43 -11.78
CA VAL A 277 13.38 -1.30 -12.54
C VAL A 277 13.10 -1.15 -14.02
N CYS A 278 14.11 -0.71 -14.77
CA CYS A 278 14.05 -0.73 -16.23
C CYS A 278 14.14 -2.17 -16.76
N LEU A 279 13.04 -2.68 -17.33
CA LEU A 279 12.98 -4.03 -17.92
C LEU A 279 13.26 -4.02 -19.43
N GLY A 280 12.98 -2.90 -20.10
CA GLY A 280 13.09 -2.75 -21.55
C GLY A 280 14.54 -2.61 -22.03
N LYS A 281 14.77 -2.94 -23.31
CA LYS A 281 16.13 -2.92 -23.88
C LYS A 281 16.38 -1.79 -24.87
N GLN A 282 15.38 -1.41 -25.65
CA GLN A 282 15.53 -0.42 -26.72
C GLN A 282 14.28 0.44 -26.83
N PHE A 283 14.39 1.66 -26.33
CA PHE A 283 13.37 2.69 -26.46
C PHE A 283 14.05 4.07 -26.47
N THR A 284 13.31 5.08 -26.88
CA THR A 284 13.71 6.49 -26.80
C THR A 284 12.71 7.21 -25.90
N GLY A 285 13.22 8.02 -24.96
CA GLY A 285 12.43 8.60 -23.88
C GLY A 285 12.53 7.77 -22.59
N GLY A 286 11.52 7.87 -21.73
CA GLY A 286 11.47 7.14 -20.46
C GLY A 286 12.17 7.87 -19.31
N GLU A 287 12.37 9.18 -19.45
CA GLU A 287 12.95 10.03 -18.44
C GLU A 287 12.09 10.07 -17.17
N LEU A 288 12.73 9.92 -16.02
CA LEU A 288 12.09 10.08 -14.72
C LEU A 288 12.40 11.48 -14.16
N PHE A 289 11.35 12.17 -13.73
CA PHE A 289 11.45 13.50 -13.14
C PHE A 289 11.08 13.43 -11.67
N PHE A 290 11.99 13.86 -10.80
CA PHE A 290 11.74 13.97 -9.37
C PHE A 290 11.31 15.39 -9.03
N ARG A 291 10.21 15.53 -8.29
CA ARG A 291 9.69 16.83 -7.87
C ARG A 291 9.48 16.86 -6.37
N GLY A 292 10.25 17.72 -5.73
CA GLY A 292 10.14 17.97 -4.31
C GLY A 292 10.37 16.75 -3.42
N THR A 293 9.90 16.85 -2.19
CA THR A 293 10.04 15.80 -1.16
C THR A 293 8.67 15.49 -0.62
N ARG A 294 8.39 14.23 -0.25
CA ARG A 294 7.11 13.77 0.31
C ARG A 294 6.83 14.40 1.69
N CYS A 295 6.49 15.68 1.69
CA CYS A 295 6.00 16.43 2.84
C CYS A 295 5.12 17.59 2.37
N GLU A 296 4.15 18.01 3.19
CA GLU A 296 3.13 19.01 2.82
C GLU A 296 3.73 20.32 2.32
N LYS A 297 4.90 20.71 2.83
CA LYS A 297 5.57 21.98 2.48
C LYS A 297 6.44 21.88 1.23
N HIS A 298 6.98 20.70 0.91
CA HIS A 298 8.00 20.56 -0.13
C HIS A 298 7.58 19.66 -1.30
N VAL A 299 6.39 19.03 -1.28
CA VAL A 299 5.94 18.13 -2.36
C VAL A 299 5.83 18.81 -3.73
N ASN A 300 5.68 20.14 -3.76
CA ASN A 300 5.52 20.92 -4.99
C ASN A 300 6.73 21.80 -5.35
N THR A 301 7.90 21.61 -4.72
CA THR A 301 9.12 22.37 -5.05
C THR A 301 9.66 21.99 -6.44
N GLY A 302 10.76 22.62 -6.87
CA GLY A 302 11.29 22.49 -8.24
C GLY A 302 11.60 21.04 -8.64
N SER A 303 11.51 20.75 -9.93
CA SER A 303 11.81 19.44 -10.51
C SER A 303 13.28 19.28 -10.88
N GLN A 304 13.81 18.07 -10.74
CA GLN A 304 15.14 17.65 -11.18
C GLN A 304 15.02 16.37 -12.02
N THR A 305 15.90 16.19 -13.00
CA THR A 305 16.04 14.93 -13.74
C THR A 305 16.90 13.95 -12.94
N GLU A 306 16.67 12.65 -13.13
CA GLU A 306 17.60 11.59 -12.72
C GLU A 306 19.02 11.78 -13.29
#